data_AF-A0A4R6MDX8-F1
#
_entry.id   AF-A0A4R6MDX8-F1
#
_cell.length_a   1.000
_cell.length_b   1.000
_cell.length_c   1.000
_cell.angle_alpha   90.00
_cell.angle_beta   90.00
_cell.angle_gamma   90.00
#
_symmetry.space_group_name_H-M   'P 1'
#
loop_
_entity.id
_entity.type
_entity.pdbx_description
1 polymer ?
#
loop_
_entity_poly.entity_id
_entity_poly.type
_entity_poly.pdbx_seq_one_letter_code
_entity_poly.pdbx_strand_id
1 'polypeptide(L)'
;MEIKVDGKLIQAPEGENLLSLLLENGVDIAYGCRAGACCSCSVYDLDLKADILACQTQIDRSFNLTFELPKVESVPVTCISSSQLRVGTLLTGMSSRSLIMGEKVRFDKKMDVWVVVGSDQEGCYFWSPNHYASALCYSKFSHITDSSQGAVDSKITAEVLSSANDGRVLLIIEPVLFELSGPLTASFSDDTTVVILQGDARNLDLSEFKFQRFQCVISVGERIFSESLEALLTESKVRAEHLLYLPLLSTSMSASPSFSLLPNTP
;
A
#
# COMPACT_ATOMS: atom_id res chain seq x y z
N MET A 1 20.29 -2.26 -23.78
CA MET A 1 19.37 -3.13 -23.02
C MET A 1 18.08 -3.26 -23.80
N GLU A 2 17.32 -4.34 -23.61
CA GLU A 2 16.08 -4.57 -24.36
C GLU A 2 14.87 -4.33 -23.46
N ILE A 3 13.97 -3.47 -23.91
CA ILE A 3 12.69 -3.21 -23.26
C ILE A 3 11.60 -3.77 -24.16
N LYS A 4 10.91 -4.80 -23.70
CA LYS A 4 9.75 -5.37 -24.39
C LYS A 4 8.50 -4.81 -23.75
N VAL A 5 7.61 -4.18 -24.51
CA VAL A 5 6.35 -3.60 -24.01
C VAL A 5 5.21 -4.14 -24.86
N ASP A 6 4.30 -4.93 -24.26
CA ASP A 6 3.19 -5.58 -24.98
C ASP A 6 3.64 -6.29 -26.28
N GLY A 7 4.81 -6.92 -26.22
CA GLY A 7 5.41 -7.60 -27.37
C GLY A 7 6.27 -6.73 -28.30
N LYS A 8 6.23 -5.40 -28.20
CA LYS A 8 7.08 -4.46 -28.96
C LYS A 8 8.46 -4.36 -28.31
N LEU A 9 9.52 -4.58 -29.08
CA LEU A 9 10.91 -4.43 -28.62
C LEU A 9 11.42 -3.01 -28.87
N ILE A 10 12.05 -2.44 -27.85
CA ILE A 10 12.69 -1.13 -27.84
C ILE A 10 14.13 -1.33 -27.35
N GLN A 11 15.08 -0.75 -28.08
CA GLN A 11 16.48 -0.72 -27.65
C GLN A 11 16.71 0.49 -26.76
N ALA A 12 17.28 0.25 -25.58
CA ALA A 12 17.45 1.24 -24.54
C ALA A 12 18.92 1.41 -24.14
N PRO A 13 19.41 2.65 -24.03
CA PRO A 13 20.64 2.96 -23.30
C PRO A 13 20.51 2.62 -21.82
N GLU A 14 21.60 2.15 -21.22
CA GLU A 14 21.69 1.98 -19.77
C GLU A 14 21.69 3.34 -19.06
N GLY A 15 21.05 3.41 -17.90
CA GLY A 15 20.96 4.60 -17.04
C GLY A 15 19.87 5.60 -17.42
N GLU A 16 19.20 5.43 -18.57
CA GLU A 16 18.11 6.30 -19.00
C GLU A 16 16.84 6.10 -18.14
N ASN A 17 15.99 7.12 -18.07
CA ASN A 17 14.71 7.04 -17.37
C ASN A 17 13.67 6.29 -18.22
N LEU A 18 13.02 5.29 -17.63
CA LEU A 18 12.09 4.42 -18.35
C LEU A 18 10.91 5.19 -18.95
N LEU A 19 10.30 6.13 -18.22
CA LEU A 19 9.19 6.94 -18.77
C LEU A 19 9.63 7.75 -19.99
N SER A 20 10.84 8.34 -19.94
CA SER A 20 11.35 9.17 -21.05
C SER A 20 11.54 8.32 -22.30
N LEU A 21 12.22 7.17 -22.17
CA LEU A 21 12.41 6.23 -23.28
C LEU A 21 11.08 5.77 -23.90
N LEU A 22 10.09 5.41 -23.06
CA LEU A 22 8.79 4.94 -23.54
C LEU A 22 8.07 6.01 -24.37
N LEU A 23 8.06 7.26 -23.88
CA LEU A 23 7.43 8.38 -24.59
C LEU A 23 8.16 8.70 -25.91
N GLU A 24 9.49 8.69 -25.92
CA GLU A 24 10.29 8.93 -27.14
C GLU A 24 10.06 7.86 -28.20
N ASN A 25 9.75 6.62 -27.80
CA ASN A 25 9.41 5.51 -28.69
C ASN A 25 7.92 5.40 -29.02
N GLY A 26 7.15 6.44 -28.70
CA GLY A 26 5.73 6.56 -29.03
C GLY A 26 4.84 5.55 -28.29
N VAL A 27 5.26 5.09 -27.10
CA VAL A 27 4.43 4.24 -26.24
C VAL A 27 3.41 5.12 -25.53
N ASP A 28 2.14 4.75 -25.62
CA ASP A 28 1.05 5.46 -24.96
C ASP A 28 0.97 5.05 -23.48
N ILE A 29 1.70 5.80 -22.65
CA ILE A 29 1.73 5.62 -21.20
C ILE A 29 1.15 6.87 -20.53
N ALA A 30 0.22 6.69 -19.59
CA ALA A 30 -0.33 7.80 -18.82
C ALA A 30 0.74 8.36 -17.87
N TYR A 31 0.85 9.69 -17.76
CA TYR A 31 1.73 10.33 -16.78
C TYR A 31 1.21 11.73 -16.43
N GLY A 32 1.54 12.21 -15.23
CA GLY A 32 1.13 13.54 -14.77
C GLY A 32 2.23 14.29 -14.02
N CYS A 33 2.77 13.70 -12.94
CA CYS A 33 3.69 14.41 -12.05
C CYS A 33 5.18 14.23 -12.38
N ARG A 34 5.58 13.16 -13.09
CA ARG A 34 6.98 12.72 -13.27
C ARG A 34 7.81 12.59 -11.98
N ALA A 35 7.16 12.58 -10.83
CA ALA A 35 7.76 12.57 -9.50
C ALA A 35 7.27 11.37 -8.66
N GLY A 36 6.68 10.35 -9.29
CA GLY A 36 6.13 9.16 -8.65
C GLY A 36 4.77 9.36 -7.94
N ALA A 37 4.45 10.56 -7.48
CA ALA A 37 3.29 10.83 -6.62
C ALA A 37 1.90 10.48 -7.21
N CYS A 38 1.70 10.62 -8.52
CA CYS A 38 0.38 10.38 -9.13
C CYS A 38 0.12 8.93 -9.54
N CYS A 39 1.16 8.08 -9.50
CA CYS A 39 1.14 6.67 -9.91
C CYS A 39 0.61 6.38 -11.33
N SER A 40 0.32 7.40 -12.14
CA SER A 40 -0.33 7.22 -13.45
C SER A 40 0.57 6.49 -14.46
N CYS A 41 1.89 6.59 -14.31
CA CYS A 41 2.86 5.89 -15.15
C CYS A 41 3.24 4.51 -14.61
N SER A 42 2.34 3.87 -13.89
CA SER A 42 2.52 2.50 -13.45
C SER A 42 2.49 1.57 -14.66
N VAL A 43 3.47 0.68 -14.75
CA VAL A 43 3.54 -0.37 -15.77
C VAL A 43 3.93 -1.68 -15.07
N TYR A 44 3.35 -2.80 -15.49
CA TYR A 44 3.62 -4.08 -14.86
C TYR A 44 4.85 -4.72 -15.49
N ASP A 45 5.85 -5.04 -14.67
CA ASP A 45 7.00 -5.84 -15.08
C ASP A 45 6.66 -7.32 -14.93
N LEU A 46 6.63 -8.06 -16.05
CA LEU A 46 6.33 -9.49 -16.11
C LEU A 46 7.45 -10.36 -15.52
N ASP A 47 8.69 -9.87 -15.52
CA ASP A 47 9.84 -10.62 -15.02
C ASP A 47 9.96 -10.47 -13.49
N LEU A 48 9.83 -9.23 -12.99
CA LEU A 48 9.77 -8.96 -11.55
C LEU A 48 8.39 -9.13 -10.94
N LYS A 49 7.37 -9.28 -11.79
CA LYS A 49 6.05 -9.67 -11.35
C LYS A 49 5.43 -8.64 -10.40
N ALA A 50 5.66 -7.35 -10.70
CA ALA A 50 5.31 -6.20 -9.87
C ALA A 50 5.04 -4.95 -10.72
N ASP A 51 4.19 -4.05 -10.19
CA ASP A 51 4.00 -2.70 -10.73
C ASP A 51 5.23 -1.83 -10.45
N ILE A 52 5.76 -1.18 -11.49
CA ILE A 52 6.84 -0.19 -11.38
C ILE A 52 6.39 1.18 -11.89
N LEU A 53 6.90 2.24 -11.27
CA LEU A 53 6.64 3.61 -11.70
C LEU A 53 7.66 4.02 -12.75
N ALA A 54 7.27 4.05 -14.03
CA ALA A 54 8.18 4.35 -15.13
C ALA A 54 8.97 5.67 -14.92
N CYS A 55 8.36 6.68 -14.28
CA CYS A 55 9.04 7.95 -14.02
C CYS A 55 10.12 7.90 -12.94
N GLN A 56 10.13 6.86 -12.09
CA GLN A 56 11.11 6.66 -11.02
C GLN A 56 12.07 5.50 -11.32
N THR A 57 11.90 4.81 -12.45
CA THR A 57 12.74 3.68 -12.84
C THR A 57 13.83 4.11 -13.81
N GLN A 58 15.09 3.83 -13.44
CA GLN A 58 16.21 3.87 -14.39
C GLN A 58 16.38 2.51 -15.06
N ILE A 59 16.88 2.52 -16.28
CA ILE A 59 17.12 1.31 -17.07
C ILE A 59 18.49 0.75 -16.69
N ASP A 60 18.50 -0.23 -15.80
CA ASP A 60 19.69 -0.96 -15.34
C ASP A 60 19.69 -2.44 -15.77
N ARG A 61 18.61 -2.89 -16.39
CA ARG A 61 18.46 -4.22 -16.99
C ARG A 61 17.47 -4.19 -18.15
N SER A 62 17.31 -5.34 -18.80
CA SER A 62 16.19 -5.57 -19.72
C SER A 62 14.88 -5.68 -18.95
N PHE A 63 13.79 -5.17 -19.53
CA PHE A 63 12.45 -5.22 -18.94
C PHE A 63 11.46 -5.89 -19.88
N ASN A 64 10.53 -6.65 -19.31
CA ASN A 64 9.39 -7.21 -20.03
C ASN A 64 8.10 -6.63 -19.43
N LEU A 65 7.58 -5.60 -20.05
CA LEU A 65 6.53 -4.72 -19.55
C LEU A 65 5.19 -5.01 -20.23
N THR A 66 4.11 -4.79 -19.49
CA THR A 66 2.77 -4.79 -20.06
C THR A 66 1.90 -3.72 -19.42
N PHE A 67 1.01 -3.14 -20.24
CA PHE A 67 -0.11 -2.33 -19.75
C PHE A 67 -1.38 -3.18 -19.55
N GLU A 68 -1.39 -4.41 -20.07
CA GLU A 68 -2.45 -5.38 -19.78
C GLU A 68 -2.31 -5.83 -18.33
N LEU A 69 -3.18 -5.28 -17.48
CA LEU A 69 -3.26 -5.69 -16.08
C LEU A 69 -3.55 -7.20 -16.01
N PRO A 70 -2.95 -7.92 -15.03
CA PRO A 70 -3.29 -9.32 -14.77
C PRO A 70 -4.80 -9.46 -14.61
N LYS A 71 -5.40 -10.56 -15.11
CA LYS A 71 -6.86 -10.81 -15.14
C LYS A 71 -7.56 -10.19 -13.93
N VAL A 72 -8.16 -9.02 -14.16
CA VAL A 72 -8.77 -8.25 -13.09
C VAL A 72 -10.18 -8.77 -12.89
N GLU A 73 -10.44 -9.38 -11.73
CA GLU A 73 -11.80 -9.73 -11.35
C GLU A 73 -12.50 -8.45 -10.88
N SER A 74 -13.58 -8.08 -11.55
CA SER A 74 -14.43 -6.97 -11.10
C SER A 74 -15.46 -7.50 -10.11
N VAL A 75 -15.52 -6.87 -8.94
CA VAL A 75 -16.44 -7.21 -7.87
C VAL A 75 -17.31 -5.99 -7.58
N PRO A 76 -18.65 -6.13 -7.52
CA PRO A 76 -19.53 -5.04 -7.13
C PRO A 76 -19.29 -4.65 -5.66
N VAL A 77 -19.25 -3.36 -5.39
CA VAL A 77 -19.25 -2.83 -4.02
C VAL A 77 -20.34 -1.79 -3.85
N THR A 78 -21.05 -1.90 -2.74
CA THR A 78 -21.97 -0.86 -2.28
C THR A 78 -21.22 0.02 -1.30
N CYS A 79 -20.84 1.22 -1.73
CA CYS A 79 -20.27 2.23 -0.84
C CYS A 79 -21.32 2.65 0.20
N ILE A 80 -20.98 2.53 1.49
CA ILE A 80 -21.83 2.95 2.61
C ILE A 80 -21.47 4.38 3.00
N SER A 81 -20.17 4.66 3.19
CA SER A 81 -19.70 5.96 3.67
C SER A 81 -18.28 6.25 3.21
N SER A 82 -17.92 7.53 3.24
CA SER A 82 -16.57 8.02 3.00
C SER A 82 -16.22 9.07 4.05
N SER A 83 -15.08 8.91 4.70
CA SER A 83 -14.58 9.80 5.74
C SER A 83 -13.20 10.31 5.35
N GLN A 84 -13.05 11.62 5.28
CA GLN A 84 -11.74 12.23 5.05
C GLN A 84 -10.95 12.24 6.36
N LEU A 85 -9.79 11.60 6.34
CA LEU A 85 -8.83 11.55 7.43
C LEU A 85 -7.72 12.57 7.20
N ARG A 86 -6.86 12.77 8.20
CA ARG A 86 -5.73 13.72 8.08
C ARG A 86 -4.78 13.40 6.93
N VAL A 87 -4.53 12.11 6.70
CA VAL A 87 -3.52 11.63 5.73
C VAL A 87 -4.10 10.77 4.61
N GLY A 88 -5.42 10.86 4.38
CA GLY A 88 -6.05 10.10 3.32
C GLY A 88 -7.57 10.07 3.43
N THR A 89 -8.18 9.13 2.73
CA THR A 89 -9.61 8.86 2.81
C THR A 89 -9.83 7.43 3.26
N LEU A 90 -10.76 7.25 4.20
CA LEU A 90 -11.34 5.98 4.54
C LEU A 90 -12.69 5.82 3.83
N LEU A 91 -12.90 4.70 3.17
CA LEU A 91 -14.16 4.32 2.56
C LEU A 91 -14.66 3.05 3.21
N THR A 92 -15.95 3.01 3.55
CA THR A 92 -16.62 1.81 4.06
C THR A 92 -17.58 1.31 3.00
N GLY A 93 -17.52 0.02 2.66
CA GLY A 93 -18.40 -0.56 1.66
C GLY A 93 -18.63 -2.05 1.83
N MET A 94 -19.75 -2.53 1.30
CA MET A 94 -20.08 -3.96 1.25
C MET A 94 -19.51 -4.57 -0.03
N SER A 95 -18.73 -5.64 0.11
CA SER A 95 -18.25 -6.47 -0.99
C SER A 95 -18.92 -7.84 -0.93
N SER A 96 -19.30 -8.38 -2.08
CA SER A 96 -19.76 -9.78 -2.17
C SER A 96 -18.63 -10.80 -2.06
N ARG A 97 -17.38 -10.32 -2.09
CA ARG A 97 -16.15 -11.11 -1.95
C ARG A 97 -15.52 -10.82 -0.59
N SER A 98 -15.04 -11.87 0.07
CA SER A 98 -14.18 -11.74 1.25
C SER A 98 -12.86 -11.10 0.83
N LEU A 99 -12.55 -9.94 1.41
CA LEU A 99 -11.31 -9.22 1.21
C LEU A 99 -10.48 -9.30 2.49
N ILE A 100 -9.17 -9.34 2.34
CA ILE A 100 -8.23 -9.51 3.45
C ILE A 100 -7.44 -8.21 3.65
N MET A 101 -7.07 -7.91 4.90
CA MET A 101 -6.22 -6.77 5.22
C MET A 101 -4.93 -6.78 4.38
N GLY A 102 -4.57 -5.64 3.79
CA GLY A 102 -3.44 -5.51 2.89
C GLY A 102 -3.75 -5.73 1.41
N GLU A 103 -4.90 -6.28 1.06
CA GLU A 103 -5.28 -6.42 -0.35
C GLU A 103 -5.42 -5.05 -1.03
N LYS A 104 -4.93 -4.98 -2.27
CA LYS A 104 -5.00 -3.77 -3.11
C LYS A 104 -6.16 -3.87 -4.09
N VAL A 105 -7.00 -2.85 -4.12
CA VAL A 105 -8.14 -2.75 -5.03
C VAL A 105 -8.14 -1.41 -5.79
N ARG A 106 -8.73 -1.39 -6.97
CA ARG A 106 -8.97 -0.15 -7.76
C ARG A 106 -10.45 0.01 -8.01
N PHE A 107 -11.00 1.20 -7.86
CA PHE A 107 -12.41 1.44 -8.15
C PHE A 107 -12.65 1.87 -9.60
N ASP A 108 -13.79 1.48 -10.17
CA ASP A 108 -14.17 1.68 -11.57
C ASP A 108 -14.04 3.12 -12.10
N LYS A 109 -14.20 4.12 -11.23
CA LYS A 109 -14.19 5.54 -11.60
C LYS A 109 -12.82 6.22 -11.50
N LYS A 110 -11.84 5.62 -10.82
CA LYS A 110 -10.49 6.19 -10.66
C LYS A 110 -9.44 5.09 -10.56
N MET A 111 -8.32 5.29 -11.26
CA MET A 111 -7.12 4.43 -11.19
C MET A 111 -6.42 4.45 -9.81
N ASP A 112 -6.99 5.09 -8.80
CA ASP A 112 -6.46 5.14 -7.44
C ASP A 112 -6.40 3.72 -6.85
N VAL A 113 -5.27 3.40 -6.23
CA VAL A 113 -5.10 2.16 -5.47
C VAL A 113 -5.58 2.41 -4.05
N TRP A 114 -6.43 1.51 -3.59
CA TRP A 114 -6.96 1.45 -2.24
C TRP A 114 -6.46 0.19 -1.56
N VAL A 115 -6.15 0.29 -0.27
CA VAL A 115 -5.72 -0.84 0.54
C VAL A 115 -6.85 -1.20 1.49
N VAL A 116 -7.17 -2.49 1.57
CA VAL A 116 -8.10 -3.01 2.58
C VAL A 116 -7.40 -2.91 3.93
N VAL A 117 -7.93 -2.10 4.84
CA VAL A 117 -7.36 -1.89 6.19
C VAL A 117 -8.12 -2.65 7.26
N GLY A 118 -9.30 -3.20 6.93
CA GLY A 118 -9.98 -4.15 7.78
C GLY A 118 -11.37 -4.49 7.28
N SER A 119 -12.09 -5.29 8.05
CA SER A 119 -13.48 -5.65 7.76
C SER A 119 -14.19 -6.17 9.01
N ASP A 120 -15.46 -5.86 9.15
CA ASP A 120 -16.33 -6.36 10.22
C ASP A 120 -17.75 -6.64 9.68
N GLN A 121 -18.73 -6.67 10.59
CA GLN A 121 -20.15 -6.85 10.25
C GLN A 121 -20.75 -5.64 9.50
N GLU A 122 -20.17 -4.45 9.63
CA GLU A 122 -20.61 -3.23 8.97
C GLU A 122 -20.03 -3.10 7.55
N GLY A 123 -18.92 -3.78 7.26
CA GLY A 123 -18.42 -3.95 5.90
C GLY A 123 -16.90 -4.04 5.82
N CYS A 124 -16.36 -3.74 4.63
CA CYS A 124 -14.93 -3.64 4.38
C CYS A 124 -14.50 -2.18 4.46
N TYR A 125 -13.33 -1.95 5.06
CA TYR A 125 -12.68 -0.66 5.21
C TYR A 125 -11.54 -0.54 4.20
N PHE A 126 -11.60 0.49 3.37
CA PHE A 126 -10.64 0.77 2.31
C PHE A 126 -9.97 2.11 2.58
N TRP A 127 -8.65 2.18 2.50
CA TRP A 127 -7.90 3.40 2.70
C TRP A 127 -7.07 3.76 1.48
N SER A 128 -6.97 5.06 1.20
CA SER A 128 -6.05 5.60 0.20
C SER A 128 -5.48 6.93 0.69
N PRO A 129 -4.18 7.22 0.46
CA PRO A 129 -3.61 8.52 0.81
C PRO A 129 -4.10 9.66 -0.08
N ASN A 130 -4.81 9.32 -1.17
CA ASN A 130 -5.37 10.30 -2.09
C ASN A 130 -6.60 10.95 -1.45
N HIS A 131 -6.54 12.26 -1.22
CA HIS A 131 -7.66 13.11 -0.79
C HIS A 131 -8.76 13.28 -1.86
N TYR A 132 -8.64 12.57 -2.99
CA TYR A 132 -9.54 12.66 -4.13
C TYR A 132 -10.67 11.63 -4.11
N ALA A 133 -10.97 11.02 -2.97
CA ALA A 133 -12.21 10.30 -2.79
C ALA A 133 -13.38 11.29 -2.73
N SER A 134 -13.72 11.86 -3.88
CA SER A 134 -14.98 12.57 -4.07
C SER A 134 -16.12 11.64 -3.64
N ALA A 135 -17.25 12.23 -3.22
CA ALA A 135 -18.52 11.57 -2.89
C ALA A 135 -19.16 10.82 -4.09
N LEU A 136 -18.35 10.17 -4.91
CA LEU A 136 -18.76 9.37 -6.04
C LEU A 136 -19.32 8.06 -5.52
N CYS A 137 -20.47 7.69 -6.05
CA CYS A 137 -21.01 6.35 -5.95
C CYS A 137 -20.04 5.39 -6.66
N TYR A 138 -19.09 4.83 -5.92
CA TYR A 138 -18.32 3.69 -6.39
C TYR A 138 -19.28 2.50 -6.49
N SER A 139 -19.40 1.92 -7.67
CA SER A 139 -20.32 0.80 -7.93
C SER A 139 -19.60 -0.54 -8.04
N LYS A 140 -18.33 -0.50 -8.46
CA LYS A 140 -17.51 -1.69 -8.67
C LYS A 140 -16.07 -1.38 -8.33
N PHE A 141 -15.37 -2.34 -7.74
CA PHE A 141 -13.92 -2.36 -7.77
C PHE A 141 -13.42 -3.49 -8.67
N SER A 142 -12.14 -3.40 -8.96
CA SER A 142 -11.37 -4.31 -9.75
C SER A 142 -10.24 -4.79 -8.84
N HIS A 143 -10.24 -6.09 -8.53
CA HIS A 143 -9.28 -6.71 -7.63
C HIS A 143 -7.98 -6.98 -8.38
N ILE A 144 -6.87 -6.42 -7.89
CA ILE A 144 -5.56 -6.69 -8.48
C ILE A 144 -5.06 -8.00 -7.88
N THR A 145 -5.24 -9.11 -8.59
CA THR A 145 -4.49 -10.33 -8.26
C THR A 145 -3.06 -10.17 -8.78
N ASP A 146 -2.14 -9.66 -7.94
CA ASP A 146 -0.71 -9.79 -8.19
C ASP A 146 -0.35 -11.28 -8.16
N SER A 147 -0.27 -11.88 -9.34
CA SER A 147 -0.16 -13.34 -9.56
C SER A 147 1.20 -13.94 -9.21
N SER A 148 1.94 -13.33 -8.28
CA SER A 148 3.35 -13.62 -8.11
C SER A 148 3.97 -13.34 -6.74
N GLN A 149 3.49 -12.33 -6.04
CA GLN A 149 3.87 -12.07 -4.64
C GLN A 149 2.61 -11.89 -3.77
N GLY A 150 1.62 -11.13 -4.25
CA GLY A 150 0.40 -10.80 -3.51
C GLY A 150 -0.55 -11.97 -3.20
N ALA A 151 -0.61 -13.01 -4.04
CA ALA A 151 -1.48 -14.17 -3.77
C ALA A 151 -0.93 -15.12 -2.67
N VAL A 152 0.39 -15.12 -2.47
CA VAL A 152 1.03 -15.87 -1.39
C VAL A 152 0.93 -15.06 -0.09
N ASP A 153 1.17 -13.75 -0.16
CA ASP A 153 1.05 -12.85 0.98
C ASP A 153 -0.39 -12.69 1.46
N SER A 154 -1.41 -12.64 0.58
CA SER A 154 -2.81 -12.53 1.00
C SER A 154 -3.33 -13.81 1.65
N LYS A 155 -2.92 -14.99 1.15
CA LYS A 155 -3.28 -16.27 1.76
C LYS A 155 -2.59 -16.47 3.12
N ILE A 156 -1.31 -16.13 3.21
CA ILE A 156 -0.57 -16.13 4.49
C ILE A 156 -1.20 -15.12 5.45
N THR A 157 -1.54 -13.92 4.99
CA THR A 157 -2.19 -12.89 5.81
C THR A 157 -3.55 -13.37 6.30
N ALA A 158 -4.36 -14.01 5.47
CA ALA A 158 -5.63 -14.59 5.88
C ALA A 158 -5.45 -15.70 6.92
N GLU A 159 -4.50 -16.61 6.70
CA GLU A 159 -4.19 -17.69 7.65
C GLU A 159 -3.66 -17.13 8.98
N VAL A 160 -2.77 -16.13 8.94
CA VAL A 160 -2.22 -15.45 10.13
C VAL A 160 -3.28 -14.66 10.90
N LEU A 161 -4.15 -13.92 10.20
CA LEU A 161 -5.23 -13.20 10.85
C LEU A 161 -6.26 -14.16 11.43
N SER A 162 -6.54 -15.27 10.74
CA SER A 162 -7.42 -16.31 11.26
C SER A 162 -6.84 -17.03 12.49
N SER A 163 -5.50 -17.23 12.55
CA SER A 163 -4.84 -17.81 13.72
C SER A 163 -4.70 -16.83 14.87
N ALA A 164 -4.78 -15.53 14.59
CA ALA A 164 -4.77 -14.46 15.58
C ALA A 164 -6.11 -14.27 16.31
N ASN A 165 -7.21 -14.84 15.80
CA ASN A 165 -8.57 -14.63 16.33
C ASN A 165 -8.82 -15.15 17.76
N ASP A 166 -7.87 -15.89 18.36
CA ASP A 166 -7.93 -16.29 19.78
C ASP A 166 -6.66 -15.87 20.54
N GLY A 167 -5.91 -14.92 19.97
CA GLY A 167 -4.54 -14.61 20.37
C GLY A 167 -4.33 -13.19 20.89
N ARG A 168 -3.04 -12.84 21.04
CA ARG A 168 -2.60 -11.47 21.33
C ARG A 168 -1.98 -10.86 20.08
N VAL A 169 -2.48 -9.71 19.67
CA VAL A 169 -1.98 -8.96 18.51
C VAL A 169 -1.32 -7.68 19.00
N LEU A 170 -0.12 -7.39 18.51
CA LEU A 170 0.54 -6.09 18.70
C LEU A 170 0.43 -5.30 17.40
N LEU A 171 -0.34 -4.22 17.41
CA LEU A 171 -0.53 -3.33 16.29
C LEU A 171 0.33 -2.08 16.49
N ILE A 172 1.39 -1.94 15.70
CA ILE A 172 2.30 -0.80 15.73
C ILE A 172 1.93 0.11 14.55
N ILE A 173 1.42 1.30 14.85
CA ILE A 173 0.89 2.22 13.84
C ILE A 173 1.73 3.50 13.85
N GLU A 174 2.13 3.95 12.67
CA GLU A 174 2.74 5.27 12.55
C GLU A 174 1.83 6.36 13.12
N PRO A 175 2.38 7.39 13.78
CA PRO A 175 1.57 8.43 14.40
C PRO A 175 0.60 9.11 13.44
N VAL A 176 1.00 9.27 12.19
CA VAL A 176 0.20 9.91 11.14
C VAL A 176 -0.97 9.06 10.65
N LEU A 177 -0.90 7.73 10.82
CA LEU A 177 -1.93 6.76 10.41
C LEU A 177 -2.81 6.29 11.57
N PHE A 178 -2.62 6.83 12.78
CA PHE A 178 -3.30 6.35 13.99
C PHE A 178 -4.84 6.45 13.94
N GLU A 179 -5.38 7.34 13.10
CA GLU A 179 -6.82 7.44 12.80
C GLU A 179 -7.39 6.14 12.17
N LEU A 180 -6.54 5.24 11.68
CA LEU A 180 -6.90 3.92 11.15
C LEU A 180 -6.98 2.81 12.21
N SER A 181 -6.63 3.10 13.47
CA SER A 181 -6.62 2.09 14.55
C SER A 181 -7.95 1.35 14.67
N GLY A 182 -9.08 2.06 14.67
CA GLY A 182 -10.42 1.47 14.70
C GLY A 182 -10.65 0.47 13.57
N PRO A 183 -10.61 0.90 12.29
CA PRO A 183 -10.72 0.02 11.13
C PRO A 183 -9.77 -1.19 11.15
N LEU A 184 -8.52 -1.00 11.58
CA LEU A 184 -7.53 -2.07 11.71
C LEU A 184 -7.94 -3.09 12.77
N THR A 185 -8.46 -2.64 13.91
CA THR A 185 -8.91 -3.53 14.99
C THR A 185 -10.21 -4.26 14.70
N ALA A 186 -11.05 -3.70 13.81
CA ALA A 186 -12.34 -4.29 13.45
C ALA A 186 -12.22 -5.67 12.77
N SER A 187 -11.03 -5.98 12.22
CA SER A 187 -10.73 -7.28 11.63
C SER A 187 -10.53 -8.43 12.63
N PHE A 188 -10.43 -8.16 13.92
CA PHE A 188 -10.21 -9.18 14.93
C PHE A 188 -11.50 -9.53 15.68
N SER A 189 -11.55 -10.73 16.22
CA SER A 189 -12.67 -11.16 17.08
C SER A 189 -12.66 -10.41 18.42
N ASP A 190 -13.81 -10.42 19.11
CA ASP A 190 -13.93 -9.89 20.48
C ASP A 190 -13.03 -10.62 21.49
N ASP A 191 -12.64 -11.86 21.19
CA ASP A 191 -11.76 -12.68 22.03
C ASP A 191 -10.27 -12.38 21.80
N THR A 192 -9.95 -11.59 20.77
CA THR A 192 -8.57 -11.19 20.46
C THR A 192 -8.13 -10.02 21.33
N THR A 193 -7.02 -10.17 22.05
CA THR A 193 -6.42 -9.04 22.77
C THR A 193 -5.52 -8.24 21.83
N VAL A 194 -5.99 -7.07 21.40
CA VAL A 194 -5.21 -6.15 20.55
C VAL A 194 -4.53 -5.08 21.41
N VAL A 195 -3.20 -5.04 21.37
CA VAL A 195 -2.37 -3.99 21.96
C VAL A 195 -1.97 -3.03 20.85
N ILE A 196 -2.31 -1.75 20.99
CA ILE A 196 -2.01 -0.74 19.98
C ILE A 196 -0.88 0.16 20.49
N LEU A 197 0.18 0.27 19.72
CA LEU A 197 1.27 1.22 19.95
C LEU A 197 1.32 2.22 18.81
N GLN A 198 1.42 3.50 19.18
CA GLN A 198 1.68 4.57 18.24
C GLN A 198 3.19 4.85 18.25
N GLY A 199 3.85 4.74 17.09
CA GLY A 199 5.29 4.99 17.02
C GLY A 199 5.87 4.80 15.64
N ASP A 200 7.07 5.34 15.43
CA ASP A 200 7.93 4.93 14.32
C ASP A 200 8.96 3.91 14.83
N ALA A 201 9.59 3.13 13.94
CA ALA A 201 10.53 2.10 14.36
C ALA A 201 11.75 2.62 15.15
N ARG A 202 12.01 3.94 15.15
CA ARG A 202 13.16 4.54 15.82
C ARG A 202 12.89 4.93 17.27
N ASN A 203 11.62 5.20 17.61
CA ASN A 203 11.22 5.72 18.92
C ASN A 203 10.25 4.79 19.67
N LEU A 204 10.06 3.56 19.19
CA LEU A 204 9.14 2.62 19.79
C LEU A 204 9.78 1.97 21.03
N ASP A 205 9.23 2.27 22.21
CA ASP A 205 9.61 1.59 23.46
C ASP A 205 8.76 0.34 23.66
N LEU A 206 9.41 -0.83 23.66
CA LEU A 206 8.79 -2.12 23.91
C LEU A 206 9.17 -2.72 25.28
N SER A 207 9.76 -1.93 26.17
CA SER A 207 10.25 -2.39 27.48
C SER A 207 9.15 -3.04 28.34
N GLU A 208 7.92 -2.53 28.27
CA GLU A 208 6.75 -3.09 28.97
C GLU A 208 6.33 -4.47 28.45
N PHE A 209 6.70 -4.79 27.21
CA PHE A 209 6.35 -6.05 26.54
C PHE A 209 7.46 -7.09 26.59
N LYS A 210 8.53 -6.83 27.35
CA LYS A 210 9.65 -7.74 27.50
C LYS A 210 9.20 -9.13 27.95
N PHE A 211 9.63 -10.16 27.23
CA PHE A 211 9.24 -11.57 27.44
C PHE A 211 7.76 -11.89 27.20
N GLN A 212 6.99 -10.95 26.65
CA GLN A 212 5.64 -11.24 26.19
C GLN A 212 5.68 -11.91 24.82
N ARG A 213 4.68 -12.76 24.57
CA ARG A 213 4.46 -13.45 23.30
C ARG A 213 3.20 -12.88 22.65
N PHE A 214 3.33 -12.52 21.39
CA PHE A 214 2.25 -12.12 20.51
C PHE A 214 2.08 -13.17 19.41
N GLN A 215 0.82 -13.48 19.11
CA GLN A 215 0.47 -14.35 17.99
C GLN A 215 0.83 -13.66 16.67
N CYS A 216 0.54 -12.36 16.60
CA CYS A 216 0.86 -11.55 15.44
C CYS A 216 1.35 -10.16 15.88
N VAL A 217 2.38 -9.66 15.21
CA VAL A 217 2.78 -8.25 15.26
C VAL A 217 2.52 -7.66 13.89
N ILE A 218 1.72 -6.60 13.83
CA ILE A 218 1.35 -5.91 12.60
C ILE A 218 1.94 -4.51 12.64
N SER A 219 2.74 -4.19 11.63
CA SER A 219 3.33 -2.88 11.43
C SER A 219 2.58 -2.12 10.35
N VAL A 220 2.08 -0.92 10.65
CA VAL A 220 1.29 -0.09 9.74
C VAL A 220 2.00 1.22 9.45
N GLY A 221 2.39 1.40 8.18
CA GLY A 221 3.17 2.53 7.69
C GLY A 221 4.50 2.12 7.06
N GLU A 222 5.15 3.04 6.36
CA GLU A 222 6.38 2.76 5.61
C GLU A 222 7.66 2.92 6.44
N ARG A 223 7.67 3.81 7.42
CA ARG A 223 8.85 4.11 8.26
C ARG A 223 9.15 3.01 9.28
N ILE A 224 8.28 2.00 9.37
CA ILE A 224 8.39 0.88 10.30
C ILE A 224 8.99 -0.37 9.61
N PHE A 225 9.43 -0.27 8.35
CA PHE A 225 9.89 -1.43 7.57
C PHE A 225 11.05 -2.24 8.19
N SER A 226 11.06 -3.52 7.79
CA SER A 226 11.38 -4.74 8.56
C SER A 226 12.74 -4.84 9.24
N GLU A 227 13.79 -4.20 8.71
CA GLU A 227 15.13 -4.33 9.29
C GLU A 227 15.23 -3.69 10.68
N SER A 228 14.41 -2.68 10.98
CA SER A 228 14.36 -2.06 12.31
C SER A 228 13.40 -2.79 13.26
N LEU A 229 12.29 -3.35 12.76
CA LEU A 229 11.27 -3.95 13.62
C LEU A 229 11.70 -5.31 14.19
N GLU A 230 12.27 -6.19 13.36
CA GLU A 230 12.72 -7.51 13.84
C GLU A 230 13.86 -7.38 14.85
N ALA A 231 14.80 -6.48 14.59
CA ALA A 231 15.87 -6.12 15.51
C ALA A 231 15.28 -5.59 16.82
N LEU A 232 14.34 -4.64 16.75
CA LEU A 232 13.69 -4.05 17.93
C LEU A 232 12.95 -5.10 18.77
N LEU A 233 12.18 -5.99 18.14
CA LEU A 233 11.49 -7.08 18.85
C LEU A 233 12.48 -8.01 19.53
N THR A 234 13.58 -8.35 18.84
CA THR A 234 14.65 -9.21 19.36
C THR A 234 15.36 -8.57 20.55
N GLU A 235 15.78 -7.31 20.43
CA GLU A 235 16.44 -6.53 21.49
C GLU A 235 15.53 -6.36 22.71
N SER A 236 14.25 -6.11 22.46
CA SER A 236 13.22 -5.96 23.49
C SER A 236 12.74 -7.30 24.07
N LYS A 237 13.23 -8.42 23.54
CA LYS A 237 12.84 -9.80 23.92
C LYS A 237 11.34 -10.04 23.81
N VAL A 238 10.69 -9.40 22.84
CA VAL A 238 9.31 -9.64 22.46
C VAL A 238 9.31 -10.79 21.45
N ARG A 239 8.42 -11.77 21.63
CA ARG A 239 8.27 -12.88 20.69
C ARG A 239 7.03 -12.67 19.83
N ALA A 240 7.18 -12.82 18.52
CA ALA A 240 6.09 -12.82 17.56
C ALA A 240 6.11 -14.16 16.82
N GLU A 241 4.95 -14.82 16.68
CA GLU A 241 4.84 -15.99 15.80
C GLU A 241 4.73 -15.59 14.34
N HIS A 242 4.04 -14.48 14.10
CA HIS A 242 3.86 -13.90 12.78
C HIS A 242 4.17 -12.41 12.79
N LEU A 243 4.76 -11.94 11.69
CA LEU A 243 5.02 -10.54 11.41
C LEU A 243 4.29 -10.17 10.12
N LEU A 244 3.44 -9.16 10.19
CA LEU A 244 2.73 -8.61 9.03
C LEU A 244 3.12 -7.14 8.85
N TYR A 245 3.33 -6.75 7.60
CA TYR A 245 3.67 -5.40 7.23
C TYR A 245 2.60 -4.83 6.30
N LEU A 246 2.05 -3.69 6.68
CA LEU A 246 1.05 -2.96 5.92
C LEU A 246 1.65 -1.61 5.45
N PRO A 247 2.31 -1.57 4.27
CA PRO A 247 2.87 -0.34 3.66
C PRO A 247 1.76 0.65 3.31
N LEU A 248 1.33 1.43 4.28
CA LEU A 248 0.43 2.55 4.02
C LEU A 248 1.28 3.80 3.80
N LEU A 249 1.32 4.25 2.54
CA LEU A 249 2.00 5.47 2.10
C LEU A 249 1.38 6.69 2.77
N SER A 250 1.88 7.13 3.93
CA SER A 250 1.52 8.46 4.41
C SER A 250 2.17 9.47 3.47
N THR A 251 1.38 10.25 2.73
CA THR A 251 1.89 11.38 1.96
C THR A 251 2.36 12.46 2.93
N SER A 252 3.47 12.21 3.64
CA SER A 252 4.12 13.23 4.43
C SER A 252 4.66 14.27 3.45
N MET A 253 3.96 15.41 3.41
CA MET A 253 4.31 16.68 2.81
C MET A 253 5.66 16.66 2.08
N SER A 254 5.60 16.73 0.74
CA SER A 254 6.68 17.39 0.03
C SER A 254 6.94 18.70 0.75
N ALA A 255 8.19 18.91 1.19
CA ALA A 255 8.62 20.20 1.64
C ALA A 255 8.18 21.20 0.57
N SER A 256 7.25 22.09 0.92
CA SER A 256 6.94 23.23 0.08
C SER A 256 8.26 23.87 -0.29
N PRO A 257 8.62 24.00 -1.59
CA PRO A 257 9.78 24.78 -1.94
C PRO A 257 9.49 26.18 -1.42
N SER A 258 10.24 26.58 -0.40
CA SER A 258 10.29 27.96 0.05
C SER A 258 10.73 28.77 -1.16
N PHE A 259 9.76 29.33 -1.88
CA PHE A 259 9.99 30.41 -2.83
C PHE A 259 10.45 31.59 -1.98
N SER A 260 11.76 31.68 -1.77
CA SER A 260 12.41 32.94 -1.45
C SER A 260 12.15 33.87 -2.63
N LEU A 261 11.16 34.75 -2.46
CA LEU A 261 11.04 35.95 -3.26
C LEU A 261 12.34 36.73 -3.09
N LEU A 262 13.21 36.63 -4.09
CA LEU A 262 14.31 37.58 -4.25
C LEU A 262 13.69 38.96 -4.53
N PRO A 263 14.26 40.03 -3.95
CA PRO A 263 13.73 41.37 -4.13
C PRO A 263 13.95 41.81 -5.57
N ASN A 264 12.86 42.24 -6.22
CA ASN A 264 12.95 43.00 -7.47
C ASN A 264 13.71 44.30 -7.21
N THR A 265 14.78 44.53 -7.96
CA THR A 265 15.30 45.83 -8.38
C THR A 265 16.42 45.58 -9.40
N PRO A 266 16.70 46.49 -10.35
CA PRO A 266 16.49 47.94 -10.29
C PRO A 266 15.20 48.44 -10.96
#